data_AF-Q9Z1E6-F1
#
_entry.id   AF-Q9Z1E6-F1
#
_cell.length_a   1.000
_cell.length_b   1.000
_cell.length_c   1.000
_cell.angle_alpha   90.00
_cell.angle_beta   90.00
_cell.angle_gamma   90.00
#
_symmetry.space_group_name_H-M   'P 1'
#
loop_
_entity.id
_entity.type
_entity.pdbx_description
1 polymer ?
#
loop_
_entity_poly.entity_id
_entity_poly.type
_entity_poly.pdbx_seq_one_letter_code
_entity_poly.pdbx_strand_id
1 'polypeptide(L)' 'FWRKSLRTAEPELYLISAFWPALPSGLDAAYEVTCKDTVFAFKGNQFWAIRGLEMQAGFPKSIYTLASQPQ' A
#
# COMPACT_ATOMS: atom_id res chain seq x y z
N PHE A 1 -6.61 -10.08 1.54
CA PHE A 1 -5.19 -10.40 1.43
C PHE A 1 -4.84 -11.41 2.52
N TRP A 2 -3.94 -12.34 2.19
CA TRP A 2 -3.42 -13.29 3.16
C TRP A 2 -2.21 -12.66 3.86
N ARG A 3 -2.12 -12.80 5.18
CA ARG A 3 -0.99 -12.32 5.98
C ARG A 3 -0.41 -13.49 6.76
N LYS A 4 0.91 -13.69 6.65
CA LYS A 4 1.65 -14.64 7.47
C LYS A 4 2.44 -13.87 8.52
N SER A 5 2.20 -14.15 9.79
CA SER A 5 2.98 -13.62 10.91
C SER A 5 3.96 -14.68 11.38
N LEU A 6 5.11 -14.28 11.93
CA LEU A 6 6.01 -15.22 12.60
C LEU A 6 5.39 -15.82 13.88
N ARG A 7 4.30 -15.22 14.38
CA ARG A 7 3.59 -15.65 15.59
C ARG A 7 2.51 -16.71 15.33
N THR A 8 2.08 -16.90 14.09
CA THR A 8 1.02 -17.82 13.70
C THR A 8 1.53 -18.79 12.63
N ALA A 9 1.23 -20.07 12.79
CA ALA A 9 1.67 -21.10 11.84
C ALA A 9 0.94 -20.98 10.49
N GLU A 10 -0.36 -20.68 10.55
CA GLU A 10 -1.23 -20.59 9.39
C GLU A 10 -1.38 -19.14 8.89
N PRO A 11 -1.42 -18.93 7.56
CA PRO A 11 -1.75 -17.62 7.00
C PRO A 11 -3.19 -17.21 7.33
N GLU A 12 -3.36 -15.96 7.71
CA GLU A 12 -4.66 -15.39 8.07
C GLU A 12 -5.22 -14.58 6.89
N LEU A 13 -6.52 -14.74 6.59
CA LEU A 13 -7.20 -14.00 5.53
C LEU A 13 -7.90 -12.76 6.09
N TYR A 14 -7.55 -11.60 5.56
CA TYR A 14 -8.13 -10.32 5.93
C TYR A 14 -8.67 -9.55 4.74
N LEU A 15 -9.69 -8.73 4.94
CA LEU A 15 -10.06 -7.71 3.97
C LEU A 15 -9.02 -6.58 3.98
N ILE A 16 -8.64 -6.07 2.81
CA ILE A 16 -7.70 -4.94 2.71
C ILE A 16 -8.27 -3.71 3.43
N SER A 17 -9.58 -3.48 3.27
CA SER A 17 -10.31 -2.38 3.90
C SER A 17 -10.37 -2.46 5.42
N ALA A 18 -10.16 -3.64 6.03
CA ALA A 18 -10.09 -3.75 7.49
C ALA A 18 -8.84 -3.07 8.07
N PHE A 19 -7.78 -2.94 7.27
CA PHE A 19 -6.53 -2.28 7.64
C PHE A 19 -6.47 -0.86 7.08
N TRP A 20 -6.90 -0.68 5.82
CA TRP A 20 -6.84 0.59 5.11
C TRP A 20 -8.17 0.87 4.41
N PRO A 21 -9.18 1.43 5.12
CA PRO A 21 -10.51 1.67 4.58
C PRO A 21 -10.53 2.63 3.37
N ALA A 22 -9.54 3.52 3.28
CA ALA A 22 -9.42 4.51 2.20
C ALA A 22 -8.77 3.96 0.92
N LEU A 23 -8.27 2.72 0.93
CA LEU A 23 -7.76 2.08 -0.30
C LEU A 23 -8.91 1.55 -1.15
N PRO A 24 -8.84 1.71 -2.49
CA PRO A 24 -9.79 1.07 -3.38
C PRO A 24 -9.61 -0.45 -3.36
N SER A 25 -10.70 -1.18 -3.61
CA SER A 25 -10.66 -2.62 -3.83
C SER A 25 -9.96 -2.98 -5.13
N GLY A 26 -9.32 -4.16 -5.15
CA GLY A 26 -8.73 -4.72 -6.37
C GLY A 26 -7.48 -3.99 -6.82
N LEU A 27 -6.55 -3.70 -5.91
CA LEU A 27 -5.24 -3.10 -6.21
C LEU A 27 -4.50 -3.88 -7.30
N ASP A 28 -3.80 -3.16 -8.16
CA ASP A 28 -3.07 -3.74 -9.30
C ASP A 28 -1.65 -4.17 -8.89
N ALA A 29 -1.03 -3.44 -7.96
CA ALA A 29 0.28 -3.76 -7.40
C ALA A 29 0.49 -3.15 -6.00
N ALA A 30 1.46 -3.69 -5.27
CA ALA A 30 1.97 -3.08 -4.05
C ALA A 30 3.48 -3.39 -3.89
N TYR A 31 4.25 -2.44 -3.36
CA TYR A 31 5.65 -2.64 -2.99
C TYR A 31 5.98 -1.97 -1.66
N GLU A 32 6.99 -2.47 -0.96
CA GLU A 32 7.45 -1.90 0.30
C GLU A 32 8.84 -1.28 0.17
N VAL A 33 9.01 -0.09 0.74
CA VAL A 33 10.32 0.53 0.99
C VAL A 33 10.66 0.28 2.46
N THR A 34 11.34 -0.83 2.72
CA THR A 34 11.62 -1.31 4.08
C THR A 34 12.40 -0.29 4.93
N CYS A 35 13.34 0.45 4.33
CA CYS A 35 14.10 1.48 5.04
C CYS A 35 13.25 2.68 5.49
N LYS A 36 12.04 2.85 4.93
CA LYS A 36 11.09 3.90 5.29
C LYS A 36 9.84 3.35 5.97
N ASP A 37 9.74 2.03 6.17
CA ASP A 37 8.54 1.36 6.69
C ASP A 37 7.27 1.78 5.92
N THR A 38 7.41 1.97 4.59
CA THR A 38 6.35 2.54 3.75
C THR A 38 5.97 1.58 2.65
N VAL A 39 4.68 1.22 2.60
CA VAL A 39 4.08 0.46 1.51
C VAL A 39 3.46 1.42 0.51
N PHE A 40 3.76 1.22 -0.76
CA PHE A 40 3.13 1.89 -1.88
C PHE A 40 2.15 0.94 -2.57
N ALA A 41 0.88 1.32 -2.62
CA ALA A 41 -0.18 0.58 -3.28
C ALA A 41 -0.58 1.29 -4.58
N PHE A 42 -0.92 0.54 -5.63
CA PHE A 42 -1.23 1.06 -6.97
C PHE A 42 -2.61 0.60 -7.44
N LYS A 43 -3.36 1.52 -8.04
CA LYS A 43 -4.61 1.25 -8.73
C LYS A 43 -4.80 2.22 -9.88
N GLY A 44 -4.91 1.70 -11.10
CA GLY A 44 -4.97 2.50 -12.31
C GLY A 44 -3.82 3.50 -12.37
N ASN A 45 -4.16 4.78 -12.50
CA ASN A 45 -3.17 5.86 -12.61
C ASN A 45 -2.85 6.52 -11.27
N GLN A 46 -3.26 5.91 -10.14
CA GLN A 46 -3.06 6.44 -8.81
C GLN A 46 -2.25 5.49 -7.94
N PHE A 47 -1.55 6.07 -6.97
CA PHE A 47 -0.86 5.32 -5.95
C PHE A 47 -1.00 5.98 -4.58
N TRP A 48 -0.91 5.17 -3.53
CA TRP A 48 -1.02 5.56 -2.13
C TRP A 48 0.27 5.20 -1.41
N ALA A 49 0.70 6.04 -0.47
CA ALA A 49 1.76 5.68 0.47
C ALA A 49 1.14 5.43 1.85
N ILE A 50 1.57 4.35 2.48
CA ILE A 50 1.01 3.83 3.71
C ILE A 50 2.16 3.50 4.67
N ARG A 51 2.06 3.94 5.92
CA ARG A 51 3.01 3.59 6.98
C ARG A 51 2.24 2.96 8.13
N GLY A 52 2.51 1.68 8.42
CA GLY A 52 1.68 0.90 9.33
C GLY A 52 0.21 0.86 8.88
N LEU A 53 -0.69 1.46 9.66
CA LEU A 53 -2.12 1.59 9.35
C LEU A 53 -2.50 2.96 8.77
N GLU A 54 -1.56 3.90 8.68
CA GLU A 54 -1.84 5.28 8.34
C GLU A 54 -1.52 5.60 6.88
N MET A 55 -2.50 6.17 6.19
CA MET A 55 -2.31 6.75 4.86
C MET A 55 -1.55 8.06 4.99
N GLN A 56 -0.48 8.22 4.20
CA GLN A 56 0.36 9.40 4.27
C GLN A 56 -0.31 10.63 3.65
N ALA A 57 -0.07 11.80 4.23
CA ALA A 57 -0.66 13.05 3.76
C ALA A 57 -0.27 13.36 2.30
N GLY A 58 -1.23 13.89 1.54
CA GLY A 58 -1.03 14.23 0.13
C GLY A 58 -1.12 13.04 -0.85
N PHE A 59 -1.59 11.88 -0.38
CA PHE A 59 -1.97 10.73 -1.21
C PHE A 59 -3.49 10.56 -1.29
N PRO A 60 -4.04 9.93 -2.34
CA PRO A 60 -3.32 9.37 -3.50
C PRO A 60 -2.67 10.41 -4.40
N LYS A 61 -1.61 9.99 -5.10
CA LYS A 61 -0.95 10.78 -6.15
C LYS A 61 -1.06 10.07 -7.49
N SER A 62 -0.91 10.85 -8.56
CA SER A 62 -0.86 10.31 -9.92
C SER A 62 0.49 9.63 -10.18
N ILE A 63 0.50 8.46 -10.81
CA ILE A 63 1.76 7.77 -11.14
C ILE A 63 2.67 8.59 -12.06
N TYR A 64 2.10 9.52 -12.84
CA TYR A 64 2.87 10.43 -13.69
C TYR A 64 3.76 11.38 -12.89
N THR A 65 3.47 11.62 -11.60
CA THR A 65 4.36 12.41 -10.74
C THR A 65 5.67 11.69 -10.47
N LEU A 66 5.70 10.35 -10.48
CA LEU A 66 6.96 9.58 -10.33
C LEU A 66 7.87 9.76 -11.54
N ALA A 67 7.29 9.72 -12.75
CA ALA A 67 8.03 9.90 -14.00
C ALA A 67 8.52 11.35 -14.22
N SER A 68 7.91 12.31 -13.52
CA SER A 68 8.23 13.73 -13.62
C SER A 68 9.24 14.22 -12.58
N GLN A 69 9.74 13.34 -11.70
CA GLN A 69 10.84 13.67 -10.79
C GLN A 69 12.16 13.54 -11.57
N PRO A 70 12.94 14.63 -11.76
CA PRO A 70 14.30 14.49 -12.30
C PRO A 70 15.12 13.62 -11.34
N GLN A 71 15.83 12.64 -11.91
CA GLN A 71 16.79 11.81 -11.18
C GLN A 71 17.97 12.62 -10.65
#